data_AF-A0A957T2F4-F1
#
_entry.id   AF-A0A957T2F4-F1
#
_cell.length_a   1.000
_cell.length_b   1.000
_cell.length_c   1.000
_cell.angle_alpha   90.00
_cell.angle_beta   90.00
_cell.angle_gamma   90.00
#
_symmetry.space_group_name_H-M   'P 1'
#
loop_
_entity.id
_entity.type
_entity.pdbx_description
1 polymer ?
#
loop_
_entity_poly.entity_id
_entity_poly.type
_entity_poly.pdbx_seq_one_letter_code
_entity_poly.pdbx_strand_id
1 'polypeptide(L)'
;SERTREIGLRKAIGANNWDILIQFLIEAITICLAGGMLGVGFSYGVGAIINFFTGGEESMIGLRVVIDLRSVIIAAVSSTLCGIIFGLYPALRAMRLNPIEALRTT
;
A
#
# COMPACT_ATOMS: atom_id res chain seq x y z
N SER A 1 18.91 2.24 -9.93
CA SER A 1 19.96 1.84 -10.88
C SER A 1 19.44 0.85 -11.92
N GLU A 2 18.77 -0.24 -11.54
CA GLU A 2 18.27 -1.23 -12.52
C GLU A 2 16.86 -0.89 -13.07
N ARG A 3 15.85 -0.74 -12.19
CA ARG A 3 14.48 -0.31 -12.59
C ARG A 3 14.44 1.06 -13.28
N THR A 4 15.27 2.01 -12.84
CA THR A 4 15.38 3.35 -13.47
C THR A 4 15.85 3.25 -14.91
N ARG A 5 16.79 2.34 -15.21
CA ARG A 5 17.30 2.11 -16.56
C ARG A 5 16.26 1.43 -17.44
N GLU A 6 15.49 0.50 -16.88
CA GLU A 6 14.38 -0.15 -17.58
C GLU A 6 13.25 0.84 -17.96
N ILE A 7 12.88 1.73 -17.03
CA ILE A 7 11.91 2.80 -17.27
C ILE A 7 12.46 3.82 -18.28
N GLY A 8 13.73 4.19 -18.16
CA GLY A 8 14.43 5.05 -19.11
C GLY A 8 14.46 4.47 -20.53
N LEU A 9 14.67 3.16 -20.65
CA LEU A 9 14.63 2.44 -21.92
C LEU A 9 13.23 2.45 -22.54
N ARG A 10 12.19 2.11 -21.76
CA ARG A 10 10.78 2.16 -22.21
C ARG A 10 10.38 3.57 -22.67
N LYS A 11 10.87 4.60 -21.99
CA LYS A 11 10.61 6.00 -22.33
C LYS A 11 11.37 6.46 -23.59
N ALA A 12 12.59 5.96 -23.79
CA ALA A 12 13.39 6.26 -24.99
C ALA A 12 12.80 5.66 -26.28
N ILE A 13 12.06 4.54 -26.18
CA ILE A 13 11.31 3.94 -27.30
C ILE A 13 9.89 4.53 -27.46
N GLY A 14 9.53 5.57 -26.70
CA GLY A 14 8.28 6.31 -26.87
C GLY A 14 7.12 5.92 -25.96
N ALA A 15 7.35 5.17 -24.86
CA ALA A 15 6.28 4.89 -23.90
C ALA A 15 5.72 6.18 -23.29
N ASN A 16 4.39 6.28 -23.20
CA ASN A 16 3.74 7.43 -22.60
C ASN A 16 4.02 7.48 -21.10
N ASN A 17 4.24 8.70 -20.58
CA ASN A 17 4.42 8.96 -19.15
C ASN A 17 3.26 8.36 -18.31
N TRP A 18 2.06 8.39 -18.88
CA TRP A 18 0.84 7.83 -18.29
C TRP A 18 0.90 6.31 -18.09
N ASP A 19 1.51 5.56 -18.99
CA ASP A 19 1.60 4.10 -18.86
C ASP A 19 2.51 3.72 -17.68
N ILE A 20 3.62 4.44 -17.52
CA ILE A 20 4.54 4.27 -16.39
C ILE A 20 3.85 4.66 -15.08
N LEU A 21 3.07 5.75 -15.07
CA LEU A 21 2.31 6.19 -13.91
C LEU A 21 1.33 5.12 -13.45
N ILE A 22 0.52 4.59 -14.38
CA ILE A 22 -0.51 3.60 -14.08
C ILE A 22 0.12 2.30 -13.58
N GLN A 23 1.21 1.83 -14.19
CA GLN A 23 1.90 0.62 -13.73
C GLN A 23 2.36 0.72 -12.27
N PHE A 24 3.02 1.83 -11.91
CA PHE A 24 3.49 2.05 -10.53
C PHE A 24 2.32 2.23 -9.56
N LEU A 25 1.27 2.92 -9.98
CA LEU A 25 0.09 3.13 -9.16
C LEU A 25 -0.63 1.79 -8.88
N ILE A 26 -0.78 0.93 -9.89
CA ILE A 26 -1.37 -0.39 -9.73
C ILE A 26 -0.50 -1.27 -8.81
N GLU A 27 0.82 -1.26 -8.98
CA GLU A 27 1.75 -2.01 -8.12
C GLU A 27 1.61 -1.56 -6.64
N ALA A 28 1.57 -0.25 -6.40
CA ALA A 28 1.39 0.33 -5.06
C ALA A 28 0.02 -0.01 -4.47
N ILE A 29 -1.07 0.15 -5.23
CA ILE A 29 -2.44 -0.16 -4.79
C ILE A 29 -2.58 -1.65 -4.48
N THR A 30 -2.01 -2.53 -5.31
CA THR A 30 -2.08 -3.99 -5.12
C THR A 30 -1.40 -4.40 -3.82
N ILE A 31 -0.22 -3.84 -3.52
CA ILE A 31 0.48 -4.08 -2.26
C ILE A 31 -0.34 -3.56 -1.07
N CYS A 32 -0.95 -2.38 -1.20
CA CYS A 32 -1.77 -1.80 -0.13
C CYS A 32 -3.05 -2.61 0.14
N LEU A 33 -3.71 -3.11 -0.90
CA LEU A 33 -4.89 -3.98 -0.77
C LEU A 33 -4.53 -5.32 -0.13
N ALA A 34 -3.43 -5.95 -0.57
CA ALA A 34 -2.95 -7.18 0.02
C ALA A 34 -2.61 -7.00 1.51
N GLY A 35 -1.87 -5.93 1.84
CA GLY A 35 -1.56 -5.57 3.22
C GLY A 35 -2.80 -5.27 4.06
N GLY A 36 -3.79 -4.56 3.50
CA GLY A 36 -5.06 -4.25 4.16
C GLY A 36 -5.88 -5.49 4.48
N MET A 37 -6.02 -6.42 3.53
CA MET A 37 -6.71 -7.70 3.75
C MET A 37 -6.03 -8.52 4.85
N LEU A 38 -4.70 -8.62 4.80
CA LEU A 38 -3.94 -9.33 5.83
C LEU A 38 -4.05 -8.64 7.19
N GLY A 39 -4.02 -7.31 7.24
CA GLY A 39 -4.16 -6.53 8.47
C GLY A 39 -5.53 -6.69 9.12
N VAL A 40 -6.61 -6.72 8.33
CA VAL A 40 -7.96 -7.00 8.83
C VAL A 40 -8.04 -8.41 9.40
N GLY A 41 -7.58 -9.42 8.66
CA GLY A 41 -7.55 -10.81 9.14
C GLY A 41 -6.74 -10.97 10.43
N PHE A 42 -5.57 -10.35 10.49
CA PHE A 42 -4.72 -10.33 11.67
C PHE A 42 -5.40 -9.65 12.86
N SER A 43 -6.11 -8.53 12.63
CA SER A 43 -6.85 -7.81 13.68
C SER A 43 -7.94 -8.67 14.30
N TYR A 44 -8.70 -9.43 13.49
CA TYR A 44 -9.68 -10.39 14.00
C TYR A 44 -9.02 -11.52 14.79
N GLY A 45 -7.90 -12.06 14.31
CA GLY A 45 -7.15 -13.11 15.01
C GLY A 45 -6.65 -12.64 16.39
N VAL A 46 -6.01 -11.48 16.45
CA VAL A 46 -5.53 -10.88 17.71
C VAL A 46 -6.70 -10.54 18.63
N GLY A 47 -7.79 -9.97 18.11
CA GLY A 47 -8.99 -9.68 18.89
C GLY A 47 -9.61 -10.93 19.51
N ALA A 48 -9.65 -12.04 18.77
CA ALA A 48 -10.13 -13.33 19.27
C ALA A 48 -9.24 -13.90 20.39
N ILE A 49 -7.92 -13.82 20.23
CA ILE A 49 -6.95 -14.25 21.25
C ILE A 49 -7.13 -13.42 22.52
N ILE A 50 -7.21 -12.09 22.41
CA ILE A 50 -7.42 -11.21 23.57
C ILE A 50 -8.73 -11.55 24.28
N ASN A 51 -9.83 -11.72 23.55
CA ASN A 51 -11.13 -12.08 24.13
C ASN A 51 -11.11 -13.46 24.79
N PHE A 52 -10.34 -14.43 24.26
CA PHE A 52 -10.15 -15.75 24.87
C PHE A 52 -9.40 -15.66 26.21
N PHE A 53 -8.30 -14.91 26.27
CA PHE A 53 -7.54 -14.73 27.53
C PHE A 53 -8.27 -13.86 28.55
N THR A 54 -9.08 -12.92 28.08
CA THR A 54 -9.86 -12.01 28.92
C THR A 54 -11.28 -12.52 29.14
N GLY A 55 -11.56 -13.82 29.01
CA GLY A 55 -12.82 -14.45 29.48
C GLY A 55 -14.15 -13.89 28.92
N GLY A 56 -14.14 -13.04 27.89
CA GLY A 56 -15.34 -12.35 27.40
C GLY A 56 -15.95 -11.35 28.41
N GLU A 57 -17.25 -11.08 28.29
CA GLU A 57 -18.01 -10.09 29.12
C GLU A 57 -17.89 -10.28 30.64
N GLU A 58 -17.41 -11.44 31.12
CA GLU A 58 -17.33 -11.78 32.53
C GLU A 58 -15.95 -11.54 33.19
N SER A 59 -14.96 -11.03 32.47
CA SER A 59 -13.66 -10.74 33.11
C SER A 59 -13.63 -9.47 33.93
N MET A 60 -12.90 -9.56 35.05
CA MET A 60 -12.63 -8.49 36.02
C MET A 60 -11.93 -7.24 35.43
N ILE A 61 -11.46 -7.29 34.18
CA ILE A 61 -10.75 -6.21 33.49
C ILE A 61 -11.67 -5.44 32.51
N GLY A 62 -12.83 -6.00 32.12
CA GLY A 62 -13.84 -5.33 31.28
C GLY A 62 -13.40 -4.96 29.86
N LEU A 63 -12.28 -5.51 29.36
CA LEU A 63 -11.74 -5.15 28.04
C LEU A 63 -12.36 -6.03 26.93
N ARG A 64 -13.33 -5.49 26.20
CA ARG A 64 -13.94 -6.16 25.04
C ARG A 64 -13.40 -5.55 23.74
N VAL A 65 -12.67 -6.34 22.96
CA VAL A 65 -12.21 -5.90 21.63
C VAL A 65 -13.33 -6.15 20.63
N VAL A 66 -14.05 -5.08 20.28
CA VAL A 66 -15.10 -5.08 19.25
C VAL A 66 -14.57 -4.42 18.00
N ILE A 67 -14.46 -5.18 16.92
CA ILE A 67 -14.11 -4.64 15.61
C ILE A 67 -15.42 -4.22 14.93
N ASP A 68 -15.73 -2.92 15.01
CA ASP A 68 -16.89 -2.35 14.32
C ASP A 68 -16.57 -2.05 12.85
N LEU A 69 -17.59 -2.12 11.98
CA LEU A 69 -17.47 -1.88 10.55
C LEU A 69 -16.92 -0.46 10.27
N ARG A 70 -17.25 0.52 11.12
CA ARG A 70 -16.71 1.88 11.03
C ARG A 70 -15.20 1.92 11.17
N SER A 71 -14.63 1.19 12.13
CA SER A 71 -13.19 1.12 12.34
C SER A 71 -12.48 0.46 11.14
N VAL A 72 -13.09 -0.57 10.56
CA VAL A 72 -12.57 -1.22 9.35
C VAL A 72 -12.58 -0.25 8.16
N ILE A 73 -13.66 0.51 7.97
CA ILE A 73 -13.76 1.51 6.89
C ILE A 73 -12.71 2.61 7.07
N ILE A 74 -12.54 3.14 8.29
CA ILE A 74 -11.53 4.17 8.58
C ILE A 74 -10.12 3.65 8.30
N ALA A 75 -9.81 2.43 8.76
CA ALA A 75 -8.52 1.79 8.48
C ALA A 75 -8.30 1.58 6.98
N ALA A 76 -9.30 1.08 6.24
CA ALA A 76 -9.22 0.90 4.80
C ALA A 76 -8.95 2.22 4.06
N VAL A 77 -9.70 3.27 4.39
CA VAL A 77 -9.52 4.61 3.80
C VAL A 77 -8.12 5.15 4.09
N SER A 78 -7.63 5.04 5.33
CA SER A 78 -6.28 5.48 5.68
C SER A 78 -5.19 4.71 4.92
N SER A 79 -5.35 3.39 4.75
CA SER A 79 -4.40 2.55 4.02
C SER A 79 -4.38 2.89 2.54
N THR A 80 -5.54 3.11 1.93
CA THR A 80 -5.66 3.57 0.54
C THR A 80 -5.03 4.94 0.34
N LEU A 81 -5.28 5.90 1.23
CA LEU A 81 -4.66 7.22 1.17
C LEU A 81 -3.13 7.15 1.25
N CYS A 82 -2.60 6.37 2.20
CA CYS A 82 -1.16 6.12 2.28
C CYS A 82 -0.62 5.51 0.99
N GLY A 83 -1.29 4.49 0.44
CA GLY A 83 -0.89 3.86 -0.82
C GLY A 83 -0.87 4.81 -2.01
N ILE A 84 -1.87 5.68 -2.12
CA ILE A 84 -1.92 6.71 -3.16
C ILE A 84 -0.77 7.70 -2.99
N ILE A 85 -0.54 8.23 -1.78
CA ILE A 85 0.51 9.22 -1.54
C ILE A 85 1.89 8.64 -1.85
N PHE A 86 2.20 7.46 -1.30
CA PHE A 86 3.49 6.80 -1.49
C PHE A 86 3.67 6.20 -2.89
N GLY A 87 2.60 5.88 -3.61
CA GLY A 87 2.67 5.42 -5.01
C GLY A 87 2.77 6.56 -6.03
N LEU A 88 2.05 7.65 -5.78
CA LEU A 88 1.97 8.79 -6.70
C LEU A 88 3.26 9.60 -6.73
N TYR A 89 3.90 9.83 -5.57
CA TYR A 89 5.17 10.57 -5.50
C TYR A 89 6.31 9.96 -6.34
N PRO A 90 6.67 8.67 -6.19
CA PRO A 90 7.71 8.05 -7.02
C PRO A 90 7.28 7.92 -8.48
N ALA A 91 5.99 7.69 -8.76
CA ALA A 91 5.49 7.62 -10.13
C ALA A 91 5.63 8.98 -10.86
N LEU A 92 5.32 10.09 -10.19
CA LEU A 92 5.56 11.45 -10.69
C LEU A 92 7.05 11.70 -10.95
N ARG A 93 7.92 11.22 -10.06
CA ARG A 93 9.37 11.33 -10.25
C ARG A 93 9.86 10.52 -11.46
N ALA A 94 9.33 9.32 -11.68
CA ALA A 94 9.64 8.48 -12.85
C ALA A 94 9.16 9.11 -14.18
N MET A 95 8.00 9.77 -14.17
CA MET A 95 7.50 10.52 -15.34
C MET A 95 8.35 11.75 -15.69
N ARG A 96 9.14 12.29 -14.74
CA ARG A 96 10.03 13.44 -15.00
C ARG A 96 11.47 13.05 -15.33
N LEU A 97 11.81 11.75 -15.30
CA LEU A 97 13.15 11.30 -15.66
C LEU A 97 13.43 11.53 -17.15
N ASN A 98 14.53 12.22 -17.45
CA ASN A 98 15.01 12.37 -18.82
C ASN A 98 15.63 11.04 -19.30
N PRO A 99 15.21 10.51 -20.45
CA PRO A 99 15.71 9.22 -20.96
C PRO A 99 17.24 9.25 -21.20
N ILE A 100 17.78 10.41 -21.57
CA ILE A 100 19.22 10.62 -21.79
C ILE A 100 20.01 10.49 -20.47
N GLU A 101 19.48 11.01 -19.36
CA GLU A 101 20.10 10.90 -18.03
C GLU A 101 20.01 9.46 -17.49
N ALA A 102 18.89 8.78 -17.72
CA ALA A 102 18.66 7.40 -17.27
C ALA A 102 19.61 6.37 -17.93
N LEU A 103 20.12 6.67 -19.13
CA LEU A 103 21.08 5.83 -19.85
C LEU A 103 22.54 6.15 -19.51
N ARG A 104 22.81 7.33 -18.93
CA ARG A 104 24.17 7.80 -18.61
C ARG A 104 24.67 7.34 -17.24
N THR A 105 23.77 6.88 -16.37
CA THR A 105 24.11 6.18 -15.14
C THR A 105 24.59 4.77 -15.46
N THR A 106 25.86 4.65 -15.84
CA THR A 106 26.61 3.39 -15.93
C THR A 106 27.13 3.01 -14.56
#